data_AF-A0A4S2U489-F1
#
_entry.id   AF-A0A4S2U489-F1
#
_cell.length_a   1.000
_cell.length_b   1.000
_cell.length_c   1.000
_cell.angle_alpha   90.00
_cell.angle_beta   90.00
_cell.angle_gamma   90.00
#
_symmetry.space_group_name_H-M   'P 1'
#
loop_
_entity.id
_entity.type
_entity.pdbx_description
1 polymer ?
#
loop_
_entity_poly.entity_id
_entity_poly.type
_entity_poly.pdbx_seq_one_letter_code
_entity_poly.pdbx_strand_id
1 'polypeptide(L)'
;MENELPDIYCPFTQRTNPHVAHVRDHLDAWIRKTGLVHRDSARERFEQADFGAFVGMVYPTADSENLDLVADWFVWLFLVDDQLDDGHLGRDPERVRDVVALMQAVVDGTRTGVLEDEKLPAAVVALIDLWQRTTPTAAVHWRRRFAWHLITYLTTTTTWEAGNRAAGVVPTEATYIEKRRHTGAIHVCMDLIEIVAGIEAPQSIHNDPRFITALEASCNVVCWANDVYSYEKEQVLGEIHNLVHLVRHHRGYGKQQALEHVCAELATETERFLTAEAELLAAYPQLTWMLEPYLDGMRSWMRGNLDWSRQTPRYNPADVSQYEEPEQYLEATVLGLAQD
;
A
#
# COMPACT_ATOMS: atom_id res chain seq x y z
N MET A 1 19.82 12.33 -24.46
CA MET A 1 19.97 11.06 -23.73
C MET A 1 18.62 10.73 -23.19
N GLU A 2 17.99 9.68 -23.71
CA GLU A 2 16.85 9.07 -23.01
C GLU A 2 17.34 8.70 -21.61
N ASN A 3 16.63 9.15 -20.58
CA ASN A 3 16.95 8.78 -19.21
C ASN A 3 16.44 7.35 -19.01
N GLU A 4 17.35 6.40 -18.94
CA GLU A 4 17.02 5.00 -18.66
C GLU A 4 16.87 4.83 -17.14
N LEU A 5 15.78 4.17 -16.71
CA LEU A 5 15.59 3.83 -15.30
C LEU A 5 16.74 2.91 -14.85
N PRO A 6 17.51 3.27 -13.79
CA PRO A 6 18.56 2.39 -13.30
C PRO A 6 18.00 1.04 -12.86
N ASP A 7 18.78 -0.03 -13.01
CA ASP A 7 18.37 -1.33 -12.49
C ASP A 7 18.34 -1.30 -10.96
N ILE A 8 17.22 -1.73 -10.39
CA ILE A 8 17.02 -1.80 -8.94
C ILE A 8 17.49 -3.17 -8.49
N TYR A 9 18.53 -3.20 -7.65
CA TYR A 9 19.03 -4.44 -7.07
C TYR A 9 17.95 -5.12 -6.22
N CYS A 10 17.56 -6.32 -6.62
CA CYS A 10 16.60 -7.16 -5.91
C CYS A 10 17.02 -8.64 -6.02
N PRO A 11 17.63 -9.22 -4.97
CA PRO A 11 18.20 -10.57 -5.02
C PRO A 11 17.17 -11.69 -4.89
N PHE A 12 15.87 -11.36 -4.85
CA PHE A 12 14.80 -12.33 -4.69
C PHE A 12 14.27 -12.82 -6.04
N THR A 13 13.81 -14.07 -6.06
CA THR A 13 13.28 -14.69 -7.28
C THR A 13 11.86 -14.22 -7.54
N GLN A 14 11.55 -13.89 -8.79
CA GLN A 14 10.19 -13.61 -9.25
C GLN A 14 9.30 -14.84 -9.07
N ARG A 15 8.11 -14.62 -8.50
CA ARG A 15 7.08 -15.65 -8.34
C ARG A 15 5.72 -15.07 -8.73
N THR A 16 4.78 -15.95 -9.05
CA THR A 16 3.38 -15.58 -9.25
C THR A 16 2.48 -16.69 -8.70
N ASN A 17 1.39 -16.30 -8.07
CA ASN A 17 0.42 -17.23 -7.51
C ASN A 17 -0.35 -17.96 -8.64
N PRO A 18 -0.57 -19.28 -8.56
CA PRO A 18 -1.35 -20.00 -9.57
C PRO A 18 -2.84 -19.60 -9.64
N HIS A 19 -3.37 -18.90 -8.64
CA HIS A 19 -4.78 -18.52 -8.52
C HIS A 19 -5.12 -17.12 -9.09
N VAL A 20 -4.19 -16.47 -9.83
CA VAL A 20 -4.41 -15.12 -10.39
C VAL A 20 -5.67 -15.03 -11.27
N ALA A 21 -6.00 -16.06 -12.05
CA ALA A 21 -7.22 -16.04 -12.87
C ALA A 21 -8.48 -16.02 -11.99
N HIS A 22 -8.51 -16.84 -10.94
CA HIS A 22 -9.62 -16.89 -9.97
C HIS A 22 -9.79 -15.55 -9.24
N VAL A 23 -8.69 -14.95 -8.77
CA VAL A 23 -8.75 -13.69 -8.01
C VAL A 23 -9.30 -12.54 -8.85
N ARG A 24 -9.03 -12.52 -10.17
CA ARG A 24 -9.57 -11.50 -11.09
C ARG A 24 -11.10 -11.58 -11.18
N ASP A 25 -11.64 -12.80 -11.31
CA ASP A 25 -13.08 -13.03 -11.35
C ASP A 25 -13.73 -12.66 -9.99
N HIS A 26 -13.07 -12.99 -8.89
CA HIS A 26 -13.51 -12.62 -7.54
C HIS A 26 -13.58 -11.09 -7.35
N LEU A 27 -12.52 -10.38 -7.73
CA LEU A 27 -12.44 -8.92 -7.61
C LEU A 27 -13.57 -8.22 -8.36
N ASP A 28 -13.89 -8.65 -9.59
CA ASP A 28 -15.00 -8.06 -10.37
C ASP A 28 -16.35 -8.18 -9.65
N ALA A 29 -16.58 -9.28 -8.95
CA ALA A 29 -17.79 -9.46 -8.16
C ALA A 29 -17.77 -8.61 -6.88
N TRP A 30 -16.63 -8.57 -6.17
CA TRP A 30 -16.51 -7.90 -4.87
C TRP A 30 -16.61 -6.37 -4.97
N ILE A 31 -15.96 -5.74 -5.95
CA ILE A 31 -16.02 -4.28 -6.13
C ILE A 31 -17.43 -3.79 -6.46
N ARG A 32 -18.22 -4.57 -7.21
CA ARG A 32 -19.63 -4.25 -7.50
C ARG A 32 -20.49 -4.41 -6.27
N LYS A 33 -20.30 -5.50 -5.51
CA LYS A 33 -21.06 -5.78 -4.29
C LYS A 33 -20.87 -4.68 -3.25
N THR A 34 -19.66 -4.17 -3.11
CA THR A 34 -19.32 -3.12 -2.13
C THR A 34 -19.60 -1.70 -2.64
N GLY A 35 -19.83 -1.53 -3.94
CA GLY A 35 -20.04 -0.22 -4.56
C GLY A 35 -18.78 0.62 -4.71
N LEU A 36 -17.60 0.01 -4.55
CA LEU A 36 -16.29 0.67 -4.70
C LEU A 36 -16.02 1.11 -6.15
N VAL A 37 -16.51 0.33 -7.13
CA VAL A 37 -16.38 0.62 -8.56
C VAL A 37 -17.69 0.26 -9.27
N HIS A 38 -18.33 1.21 -9.93
CA HIS A 38 -19.61 1.00 -10.60
C HIS A 38 -19.78 1.76 -11.92
N ARG A 39 -19.12 2.91 -12.11
CA ARG A 39 -19.08 3.63 -13.40
C ARG A 39 -18.15 2.90 -14.38
N ASP A 40 -18.54 2.90 -15.66
CA ASP A 40 -17.77 2.22 -16.71
C ASP A 40 -16.33 2.75 -16.83
N SER A 41 -16.13 4.07 -16.69
CA SER A 41 -14.80 4.68 -16.73
C SER A 41 -13.90 4.27 -15.56
N ALA A 42 -14.46 4.17 -14.35
CA ALA A 42 -13.74 3.69 -13.17
C ALA A 42 -13.39 2.20 -13.33
N ARG A 43 -14.28 1.42 -13.95
CA ARG A 43 -14.07 -0.01 -14.23
C ARG A 43 -12.96 -0.26 -15.25
N GLU A 44 -12.96 0.45 -16.39
CA GLU A 44 -11.90 0.31 -17.40
C GLU A 44 -10.51 0.54 -16.80
N ARG A 45 -10.39 1.57 -15.96
CA ARG A 45 -9.14 1.87 -15.25
C ARG A 45 -8.78 0.82 -14.20
N PHE A 46 -9.76 0.31 -13.45
CA PHE A 46 -9.56 -0.78 -12.51
C PHE A 46 -9.01 -2.03 -13.21
N GLU A 47 -9.55 -2.38 -14.37
CA GLU A 47 -9.11 -3.52 -15.18
C GLU A 47 -7.68 -3.32 -15.71
N GLN A 48 -7.30 -2.09 -16.09
CA GLN A 48 -5.93 -1.78 -16.55
C GLN A 48 -4.86 -1.90 -15.45
N ALA A 49 -5.23 -1.67 -14.17
CA ALA A 49 -4.29 -1.80 -13.06
C ALA A 49 -3.89 -3.26 -12.77
N ASP A 50 -4.73 -4.22 -13.17
CA ASP A 50 -4.57 -5.66 -12.97
C ASP A 50 -4.11 -6.03 -11.55
N PHE A 51 -4.92 -5.63 -10.57
CA PHE A 51 -4.66 -5.94 -9.15
C PHE A 51 -4.54 -7.45 -8.90
N GLY A 52 -5.20 -8.29 -9.70
CA GLY A 52 -5.04 -9.74 -9.60
C GLY A 52 -3.62 -10.21 -9.90
N ALA A 53 -3.00 -9.70 -10.96
CA ALA A 53 -1.58 -9.97 -11.22
C ALA A 53 -0.69 -9.44 -10.11
N PHE A 54 -0.94 -8.22 -9.62
CA PHE A 54 -0.15 -7.62 -8.54
C PHE A 54 -0.15 -8.48 -7.28
N VAL A 55 -1.33 -8.82 -6.77
CA VAL A 55 -1.49 -9.62 -5.55
C VAL A 55 -0.84 -10.99 -5.73
N GLY A 56 -0.97 -11.59 -6.92
CA GLY A 56 -0.31 -12.84 -7.23
C GLY A 56 1.23 -12.77 -7.17
N MET A 57 1.84 -11.62 -7.44
CA MET A 57 3.30 -11.44 -7.34
C MET A 57 3.77 -11.21 -5.90
N VAL A 58 2.99 -10.52 -5.06
CA VAL A 58 3.38 -10.21 -3.68
C VAL A 58 2.92 -11.25 -2.65
N TYR A 59 1.91 -12.08 -2.98
CA TYR A 59 1.48 -13.24 -2.19
C TYR A 59 1.52 -14.54 -3.02
N PRO A 60 2.71 -14.97 -3.46
CA PRO A 60 2.85 -16.11 -4.36
C PRO A 60 2.48 -17.47 -3.74
N THR A 61 2.41 -17.55 -2.40
CA THR A 61 2.16 -18.79 -1.64
C THR A 61 0.78 -18.84 -1.00
N ALA A 62 -0.02 -17.79 -1.09
CA ALA A 62 -1.38 -17.76 -0.55
C ALA A 62 -2.25 -18.82 -1.23
N ASP A 63 -3.12 -19.49 -0.46
CA ASP A 63 -4.23 -20.23 -1.05
C ASP A 63 -5.25 -19.27 -1.69
N SER A 64 -6.24 -19.82 -2.40
CA SER A 64 -7.25 -19.00 -3.10
C SER A 64 -8.05 -18.09 -2.18
N GLU A 65 -8.43 -18.56 -0.98
CA GLU A 65 -9.27 -17.77 -0.06
C GLU A 65 -8.50 -16.58 0.53
N ASN A 66 -7.24 -16.82 0.93
CA ASN A 66 -6.35 -15.78 1.42
C ASN A 66 -5.93 -14.82 0.30
N LEU A 67 -5.76 -15.31 -0.93
CA LEU A 67 -5.46 -14.46 -2.09
C LEU A 67 -6.64 -13.53 -2.43
N ASP A 68 -7.88 -14.03 -2.36
CA ASP A 68 -9.09 -13.21 -2.51
C ASP A 68 -9.16 -12.13 -1.41
N LEU A 69 -8.88 -12.49 -0.15
CA LEU A 69 -8.90 -11.55 0.98
C LEU A 69 -7.88 -10.41 0.81
N VAL A 70 -6.63 -10.74 0.49
CA VAL A 70 -5.58 -9.71 0.35
C VAL A 70 -5.73 -8.90 -0.93
N ALA A 71 -6.32 -9.46 -1.98
CA ALA A 71 -6.72 -8.71 -3.16
C ALA A 71 -7.77 -7.65 -2.83
N ASP A 72 -8.81 -8.01 -2.08
CA ASP A 72 -9.85 -7.08 -1.65
C ASP A 72 -9.26 -5.95 -0.77
N TRP A 73 -8.36 -6.28 0.16
CA TRP A 73 -7.65 -5.29 0.98
C TRP A 73 -6.84 -4.31 0.13
N PHE A 74 -6.13 -4.79 -0.88
CA PHE A 74 -5.35 -3.90 -1.73
C PHE A 74 -6.22 -3.00 -2.58
N VAL A 75 -7.26 -3.54 -3.19
CA VAL A 75 -8.21 -2.72 -3.94
C VAL A 75 -8.78 -1.62 -3.05
N TRP A 76 -9.14 -1.96 -1.81
CA TRP A 76 -9.58 -0.98 -0.83
C TRP A 76 -8.51 0.09 -0.55
N LEU A 77 -7.27 -0.31 -0.27
CA LEU A 77 -6.17 0.62 0.01
C LEU A 77 -5.92 1.56 -1.17
N PHE A 78 -5.79 1.03 -2.38
CA PHE A 78 -5.56 1.83 -3.60
C PHE A 78 -6.69 2.80 -3.89
N LEU A 79 -7.95 2.38 -3.75
CA LEU A 79 -9.09 3.25 -4.04
C LEU A 79 -9.28 4.33 -2.96
N VAL A 80 -8.97 4.03 -1.70
CA VAL A 80 -8.95 5.04 -0.63
C VAL A 80 -7.82 6.04 -0.87
N ASP A 81 -6.63 5.56 -1.21
CA ASP A 81 -5.45 6.39 -1.49
C ASP A 81 -5.69 7.35 -2.66
N ASP A 82 -6.17 6.83 -3.80
CA ASP A 82 -6.52 7.61 -5.00
C ASP A 82 -7.55 8.72 -4.65
N GLN A 83 -8.47 8.49 -3.70
CA GLN A 83 -9.43 9.51 -3.27
C GLN A 83 -8.86 10.55 -2.31
N LEU A 84 -7.90 10.17 -1.47
CA LEU A 84 -7.23 11.08 -0.55
C LEU A 84 -6.24 12.00 -1.28
N ASP A 85 -5.59 11.51 -2.33
CA ASP A 85 -4.63 12.28 -3.11
C ASP A 85 -5.27 13.08 -4.24
N ASP A 86 -6.05 12.40 -5.10
CA ASP A 86 -6.56 12.99 -6.34
C ASP A 86 -8.01 13.51 -6.19
N GLY A 87 -8.72 13.05 -5.16
CA GLY A 87 -10.14 13.34 -4.95
C GLY A 87 -10.45 14.72 -4.36
N HIS A 88 -11.62 15.25 -4.70
CA HIS A 88 -12.14 16.50 -4.10
C HIS A 88 -12.30 16.40 -2.58
N LEU A 89 -12.64 15.20 -2.08
CA LEU A 89 -12.76 14.94 -0.65
C LEU A 89 -11.40 14.98 0.06
N GLY A 90 -10.32 14.55 -0.56
CA GLY A 90 -8.96 14.70 -0.02
C GLY A 90 -8.57 16.16 0.27
N ARG A 91 -9.28 17.12 -0.32
CA ARG A 91 -9.11 18.57 -0.09
C ARG A 91 -10.03 19.15 0.99
N ASP A 92 -10.87 18.33 1.64
CA ASP A 92 -11.80 18.70 2.71
C ASP A 92 -11.43 17.98 4.03
N PRO A 93 -10.60 18.61 4.89
CA PRO A 93 -10.09 17.97 6.11
C PRO A 93 -11.16 17.58 7.12
N GLU A 94 -12.31 18.26 7.13
CA GLU A 94 -13.41 17.93 8.05
C GLU A 94 -14.10 16.65 7.61
N ARG A 95 -14.45 16.55 6.32
CA ARG A 95 -15.07 15.33 5.79
C ARG A 95 -14.17 14.11 5.87
N VAL A 96 -12.89 14.29 5.56
CA VAL A 96 -11.91 13.21 5.68
C VAL A 96 -11.82 12.71 7.12
N ARG A 97 -11.82 13.62 8.11
CA ARG A 97 -11.85 13.25 9.53
C ARG A 97 -13.09 12.43 9.88
N ASP A 98 -14.26 12.82 9.38
CA ASP A 98 -15.52 12.11 9.65
C ASP A 98 -15.49 10.68 9.08
N VAL A 99 -14.99 10.52 7.84
CA VAL A 99 -14.87 9.19 7.21
C VAL A 99 -13.83 8.32 7.93
N VAL A 100 -12.69 8.88 8.31
CA VAL A 100 -11.66 8.18 9.09
C VAL A 100 -12.20 7.76 10.46
N ALA A 101 -13.05 8.58 11.10
CA ALA A 101 -13.70 8.21 12.36
C ALA A 101 -14.67 7.02 12.18
N LEU A 102 -15.38 6.93 11.05
CA LEU A 102 -16.18 5.74 10.72
C LEU A 102 -15.30 4.51 10.52
N MET A 103 -14.17 4.64 9.83
CA MET A 103 -13.22 3.54 9.63
C MET A 103 -12.60 3.07 10.96
N GLN A 104 -12.26 4.00 11.85
CA GLN A 104 -11.83 3.72 13.23
C GLN A 104 -12.88 2.90 13.97
N ALA A 105 -14.16 3.30 13.90
CA ALA A 105 -15.24 2.58 14.57
C ALA A 105 -15.37 1.12 14.09
N VAL A 106 -15.09 0.87 12.80
CA VAL A 106 -15.06 -0.51 12.25
C VAL A 106 -13.92 -1.31 12.86
N VAL A 107 -12.68 -0.81 12.83
CA VAL A 107 -11.52 -1.57 13.34
C VAL A 107 -11.51 -1.72 14.87
N ASP A 108 -12.14 -0.79 15.60
CA ASP A 108 -12.40 -0.92 17.03
C ASP A 108 -13.52 -1.91 17.37
N GLY A 109 -14.26 -2.39 16.37
CA GLY A 109 -15.40 -3.31 16.54
C GLY A 109 -16.64 -2.65 17.12
N THR A 110 -16.70 -1.31 17.16
CA THR A 110 -17.88 -0.56 17.60
C THR A 110 -18.90 -0.36 16.47
N ARG A 111 -18.49 -0.59 15.23
CA ARG A 111 -19.36 -0.71 14.05
C ARG A 111 -19.13 -2.05 13.36
N THR A 112 -20.14 -2.91 13.39
CA THR A 112 -20.06 -4.28 12.84
C THR A 112 -20.92 -4.53 11.61
N GLY A 113 -21.67 -3.52 11.15
CA GLY A 113 -22.61 -3.64 10.04
C GLY A 113 -23.11 -2.28 9.54
N VAL A 114 -23.96 -2.36 8.52
CA VAL A 114 -24.70 -1.24 7.94
C VAL A 114 -26.16 -1.38 8.39
N LEU A 115 -26.75 -0.31 8.92
CA LEU A 115 -28.16 -0.32 9.32
C LEU A 115 -29.08 -0.23 8.09
N GLU A 116 -30.33 -0.66 8.24
CA GLU A 116 -31.35 -0.50 7.20
C GLU A 116 -31.51 1.01 6.87
N ASP A 117 -31.48 1.33 5.57
CA ASP A 117 -31.48 2.70 5.01
C ASP A 117 -30.29 3.61 5.37
N GLU A 118 -29.25 3.10 6.04
CA GLU A 118 -28.04 3.88 6.34
C GLU A 118 -27.19 4.09 5.08
N LYS A 119 -26.97 5.36 4.71
CA LYS A 119 -26.02 5.73 3.66
C LYS A 119 -24.63 5.87 4.27
N LEU A 120 -23.71 4.99 3.88
CA LEU A 120 -22.29 5.06 4.24
C LEU A 120 -21.42 5.19 2.97
N PRO A 121 -20.23 5.79 3.09
CA PRO A 121 -19.24 5.70 2.03
C PRO A 121 -18.90 4.24 1.70
N ALA A 122 -18.71 3.93 0.42
CA ALA A 122 -18.44 2.56 -0.04
C ALA A 122 -17.16 1.99 0.58
N ALA A 123 -16.15 2.82 0.87
CA ALA A 123 -14.96 2.39 1.59
C ALA A 123 -15.29 1.91 3.02
N VAL A 124 -16.25 2.52 3.72
CA VAL A 124 -16.65 2.06 5.06
C VAL A 124 -17.41 0.73 4.96
N VAL A 125 -18.30 0.59 3.97
CA VAL A 125 -19.04 -0.67 3.72
C VAL A 125 -18.06 -1.82 3.41
N ALA A 126 -17.11 -1.58 2.51
CA ALA A 126 -16.07 -2.54 2.17
C ALA A 126 -15.18 -2.90 3.36
N LEU A 127 -14.80 -1.91 4.19
CA LEU A 127 -13.99 -2.15 5.39
C LEU A 127 -14.71 -3.04 6.41
N ILE A 128 -16.04 -2.93 6.54
CA ILE A 128 -16.83 -3.83 7.39
C ILE A 128 -16.71 -5.29 6.91
N ASP A 129 -16.89 -5.54 5.61
CA ASP A 129 -16.73 -6.88 5.00
C ASP A 129 -15.30 -7.41 5.21
N LEU A 130 -14.29 -6.60 4.93
CA LEU A 130 -12.87 -6.94 5.12
C LEU A 130 -12.57 -7.29 6.57
N TRP A 131 -13.01 -6.47 7.52
CA TRP A 131 -12.73 -6.67 8.94
C TRP A 131 -13.40 -7.93 9.49
N GLN A 132 -14.63 -8.22 9.04
CA GLN A 132 -15.35 -9.45 9.38
C GLN A 132 -14.66 -10.71 8.84
N ARG A 133 -14.02 -10.65 7.67
CA ARG A 133 -13.28 -11.78 7.08
C ARG A 133 -11.87 -11.94 7.65
N THR A 134 -11.23 -10.84 8.03
CA THR A 134 -9.83 -10.82 8.49
C THR A 134 -9.69 -11.22 9.96
N THR A 135 -10.59 -10.74 10.82
CA THR A 135 -10.39 -10.83 12.27
C THR A 135 -10.77 -12.15 12.96
N PRO A 136 -11.66 -13.04 12.46
CA PRO A 136 -12.13 -14.18 13.24
C PRO A 136 -11.02 -15.05 13.84
N THR A 137 -9.92 -15.24 13.11
CA THR A 137 -8.75 -16.00 13.52
C THR A 137 -7.57 -15.13 13.96
N ALA A 138 -7.68 -13.80 13.86
CA ALA A 138 -6.57 -12.90 14.18
C ALA A 138 -6.38 -12.73 15.70
N ALA A 139 -5.14 -12.88 16.14
CA ALA A 139 -4.75 -12.65 17.53
C ALA A 139 -5.06 -11.22 18.02
N VAL A 140 -5.31 -11.06 19.32
CA VAL A 140 -5.70 -9.76 19.90
C VAL A 140 -4.62 -8.69 19.70
N HIS A 141 -3.34 -9.06 19.84
CA HIS A 141 -2.24 -8.12 19.62
C HIS A 141 -2.07 -7.76 18.14
N TRP A 142 -2.32 -8.71 17.24
CA TRP A 142 -2.36 -8.45 15.80
C TRP A 142 -3.43 -7.40 15.46
N ARG A 143 -4.67 -7.59 15.96
CA ARG A 143 -5.78 -6.64 15.68
C ARG A 143 -5.45 -5.22 16.14
N ARG A 144 -4.83 -5.08 17.32
CA ARG A 144 -4.38 -3.78 17.85
C ARG A 144 -3.31 -3.14 16.98
N ARG A 145 -2.31 -3.92 16.55
CA ARG A 145 -1.24 -3.43 15.68
C ARG A 145 -1.77 -3.03 14.31
N PHE A 146 -2.60 -3.88 13.69
CA PHE A 146 -3.22 -3.59 12.40
C PHE A 146 -4.09 -2.34 12.45
N ALA A 147 -4.97 -2.22 13.46
CA ALA A 147 -5.79 -1.02 13.64
C ALA A 147 -4.92 0.23 13.81
N TRP A 148 -3.83 0.14 14.59
CA TRP A 148 -2.89 1.24 14.73
C TRP A 148 -2.21 1.61 13.40
N HIS A 149 -1.72 0.64 12.62
CA HIS A 149 -1.11 0.89 11.32
C HIS A 149 -2.08 1.51 10.32
N LEU A 150 -3.30 0.97 10.21
CA LEU A 150 -4.32 1.46 9.30
C LEU A 150 -4.71 2.91 9.60
N ILE A 151 -4.95 3.22 10.88
CA ILE A 151 -5.35 4.56 11.30
C ILE A 151 -4.19 5.54 11.21
N THR A 152 -2.96 5.10 11.50
CA THR A 152 -1.77 5.93 11.31
C THR A 152 -1.57 6.27 9.84
N TYR A 153 -1.76 5.32 8.93
CA TYR A 153 -1.78 5.59 7.48
C TYR A 153 -2.80 6.68 7.15
N LEU A 154 -4.09 6.43 7.43
CA LEU A 154 -5.18 7.34 7.08
C LEU A 154 -4.98 8.74 7.68
N THR A 155 -4.54 8.84 8.92
CA THR A 155 -4.33 10.13 9.59
C THR A 155 -3.06 10.83 9.11
N THR A 156 -2.00 10.10 8.78
CA THR A 156 -0.76 10.71 8.29
C THR A 156 -0.92 11.28 6.89
N THR A 157 -1.51 10.53 5.94
CA THR A 157 -1.80 11.03 4.58
C THR A 157 -2.64 12.30 4.64
N THR A 158 -3.65 12.32 5.51
CA THR A 158 -4.65 13.41 5.55
C THR A 158 -4.21 14.64 6.33
N THR A 159 -3.29 14.51 7.27
CA THR A 159 -2.79 15.65 8.05
C THR A 159 -1.44 16.15 7.58
N TRP A 160 -0.52 15.24 7.26
CA TRP A 160 0.85 15.57 6.90
C TRP A 160 1.00 15.83 5.41
N GLU A 161 0.57 14.91 4.53
CA GLU A 161 0.75 15.10 3.08
C GLU A 161 -0.17 16.21 2.55
N ALA A 162 -1.46 16.16 2.88
CA ALA A 162 -2.40 17.22 2.52
C ALA A 162 -2.00 18.58 3.14
N GLY A 163 -1.49 18.59 4.37
CA GLY A 163 -0.99 19.80 5.03
C GLY A 163 0.23 20.41 4.32
N ASN A 164 1.19 19.57 3.92
CA ASN A 164 2.35 19.99 3.14
C ASN A 164 1.94 20.56 1.78
N ARG A 165 1.03 19.88 1.06
CA ARG A 165 0.48 20.35 -0.22
C ARG A 165 -0.18 21.72 -0.07
N ALA A 166 -1.04 21.89 0.94
CA ALA A 166 -1.75 23.14 1.19
C ALA A 166 -0.82 24.30 1.59
N ALA A 167 0.24 24.01 2.35
CA ALA A 167 1.20 25.01 2.82
C ALA A 167 2.38 25.24 1.85
N GLY A 168 2.48 24.47 0.76
CA GLY A 168 3.63 24.51 -0.16
C GLY A 168 4.95 24.10 0.52
N VAL A 169 4.90 23.22 1.52
CA VAL A 169 6.06 22.78 2.30
C VAL A 169 6.66 21.55 1.64
N VAL A 170 7.93 21.64 1.23
CA VAL A 170 8.71 20.48 0.77
C VAL A 170 9.37 19.81 1.98
N PRO A 171 9.02 18.55 2.33
CA PRO A 171 9.57 17.88 3.51
C PRO A 171 11.07 17.58 3.35
N THR A 172 11.77 17.36 4.47
CA THR A 172 13.16 16.86 4.42
C THR A 172 13.18 15.37 4.04
N GLU A 173 14.28 14.88 3.46
CA GLU A 173 14.45 13.45 3.14
C GLU A 173 14.23 12.56 4.37
N ALA A 174 14.79 12.93 5.53
CA ALA A 174 14.67 12.14 6.76
C ALA A 174 13.22 12.05 7.27
N THR A 175 12.49 13.18 7.27
CA THR A 175 11.07 13.20 7.66
C THR A 175 10.23 12.39 6.67
N TYR A 176 10.51 12.53 5.38
CA TYR A 176 9.81 11.78 4.34
C TYR A 176 9.98 10.28 4.52
N ILE A 177 11.21 9.80 4.71
CA ILE A 177 11.49 8.37 4.90
C ILE A 177 10.68 7.78 6.08
N GLU A 178 10.60 8.50 7.20
CA GLU A 178 9.80 8.05 8.36
C GLU A 178 8.31 7.97 8.00
N LYS A 179 7.76 9.02 7.38
CA LYS A 179 6.31 9.13 7.12
C LYS A 179 5.85 8.26 5.96
N ARG A 180 6.69 8.06 4.95
CA ARG A 180 6.38 7.32 3.73
C ARG A 180 6.04 5.85 3.97
N ARG A 181 6.57 5.24 5.03
CA ARG A 181 6.19 3.87 5.45
C ARG A 181 4.74 3.80 5.92
N HIS A 182 4.22 4.91 6.45
CA HIS A 182 2.82 5.02 6.84
C HIS A 182 1.96 5.42 5.66
N THR A 183 2.35 6.46 4.90
CA THR A 183 1.51 6.98 3.81
C THR A 183 1.44 6.05 2.61
N GLY A 184 2.46 5.20 2.37
CA GLY A 184 2.37 4.10 1.41
C GLY A 184 1.57 2.88 1.87
N ALA A 185 0.91 2.95 3.04
CA ALA A 185 0.15 1.88 3.69
C ALA A 185 0.89 0.52 3.87
N ILE A 186 2.20 0.47 3.62
CA ILE A 186 2.94 -0.78 3.53
C ILE A 186 3.00 -1.55 4.86
N HIS A 187 2.92 -0.87 6.01
CA HIS A 187 2.79 -1.57 7.29
C HIS A 187 1.51 -2.41 7.41
N VAL A 188 0.39 -1.94 6.84
CA VAL A 188 -0.88 -2.68 6.81
C VAL A 188 -0.70 -3.96 5.97
N CYS A 189 -0.05 -3.82 4.83
CA CYS A 189 0.33 -4.91 3.96
C CYS A 189 1.26 -5.93 4.64
N MET A 190 2.25 -5.47 5.40
CA MET A 190 3.16 -6.35 6.12
C MET A 190 2.49 -7.08 7.29
N ASP A 191 1.46 -6.50 7.91
CA ASP A 191 0.67 -7.19 8.94
C ASP A 191 -0.17 -8.33 8.36
N LEU A 192 -0.70 -8.18 7.14
CA LEU A 192 -1.51 -9.21 6.47
C LEU A 192 -0.73 -10.49 6.17
N ILE A 193 0.61 -10.43 6.12
CA ILE A 193 1.46 -11.60 5.95
C ILE A 193 1.18 -12.64 7.04
N GLU A 194 0.94 -12.23 8.29
CA GLU A 194 0.64 -13.18 9.37
C GLU A 194 -0.68 -13.91 9.15
N ILE A 195 -1.70 -13.19 8.67
CA ILE A 195 -3.03 -13.74 8.37
C ILE A 195 -2.91 -14.77 7.25
N VAL A 196 -2.24 -14.40 6.15
CA VAL A 196 -2.05 -15.28 4.98
C VAL A 196 -1.21 -16.51 5.32
N ALA A 197 -0.16 -16.33 6.12
CA ALA A 197 0.72 -17.43 6.53
C ALA A 197 0.11 -18.30 7.65
N GLY A 198 -1.03 -17.90 8.23
CA GLY A 198 -1.67 -18.63 9.33
C GLY A 198 -0.80 -18.67 10.59
N ILE A 199 -0.02 -17.62 10.84
CA ILE A 199 0.90 -17.52 11.98
C ILE A 199 0.42 -16.47 12.98
N GLU A 200 0.77 -16.67 14.25
CA GLU A 200 0.54 -15.70 15.32
C GLU A 200 1.88 -15.33 15.97
N ALA A 201 2.57 -14.33 15.41
CA ALA A 201 3.87 -13.94 15.94
C ALA A 201 3.73 -13.29 17.32
N PRO A 202 4.48 -13.74 18.36
CA PRO A 202 4.43 -13.11 19.67
C PRO A 202 4.83 -11.63 19.59
N GLN A 203 4.19 -10.78 20.40
CA GLN A 203 4.51 -9.35 20.43
C GLN A 203 6.00 -9.08 20.71
N SER A 204 6.69 -9.96 21.45
CA SER A 204 8.13 -9.84 21.68
C SER A 204 8.97 -9.91 20.41
N ILE A 205 8.52 -10.62 19.37
CA ILE A 205 9.19 -10.67 18.06
C ILE A 205 9.02 -9.33 17.34
N HIS A 206 7.82 -8.74 17.36
CA HIS A 206 7.61 -7.42 16.76
C HIS A 206 8.37 -6.29 17.44
N ASN A 207 8.71 -6.48 18.72
CA ASN A 207 9.54 -5.56 19.48
C ASN A 207 11.04 -5.87 19.37
N ASP A 208 11.42 -6.93 18.67
CA ASP A 208 12.83 -7.29 18.49
C ASP A 208 13.50 -6.31 17.51
N PRO A 209 14.65 -5.71 17.86
CA PRO A 209 15.33 -4.74 16.99
C PRO A 209 15.66 -5.26 15.59
N ARG A 210 15.92 -6.56 15.44
CA ARG A 210 16.24 -7.19 14.14
C ARG A 210 14.98 -7.32 13.29
N PHE A 211 13.86 -7.72 13.89
CA PHE A 211 12.57 -7.74 13.20
C PHE A 211 12.15 -6.34 12.76
N ILE A 212 12.27 -5.34 13.65
CA ILE A 212 11.99 -3.93 13.32
C ILE A 212 12.86 -3.48 12.15
N THR A 213 14.16 -3.80 12.17
CA THR A 213 15.09 -3.45 11.09
C THR A 213 14.69 -4.10 9.76
N ALA A 214 14.33 -5.39 9.77
CA ALA A 214 13.86 -6.09 8.57
C ALA A 214 12.54 -5.49 8.04
N LEU A 215 11.59 -5.20 8.93
CA LEU A 215 10.32 -4.58 8.57
C LEU A 215 10.52 -3.19 7.95
N GLU A 216 11.29 -2.32 8.60
CA GLU A 216 11.56 -0.97 8.10
C GLU A 216 12.28 -0.99 6.75
N ALA A 217 13.29 -1.86 6.61
CA ALA A 217 14.08 -1.96 5.39
C ALA A 217 13.26 -2.51 4.22
N SER A 218 12.44 -3.54 4.44
CA SER A 218 11.52 -4.03 3.40
C SER A 218 10.47 -2.99 3.01
N CYS A 219 9.90 -2.26 3.97
CA CYS A 219 8.97 -1.16 3.72
C CYS A 219 9.61 -0.03 2.90
N ASN A 220 10.83 0.38 3.28
CA ASN A 220 11.61 1.35 2.52
C ASN A 220 11.82 0.89 1.07
N VAL A 221 12.22 -0.37 0.87
CA VAL A 221 12.45 -0.89 -0.48
C VAL A 221 11.19 -0.86 -1.33
N VAL A 222 10.05 -1.27 -0.77
CA VAL A 222 8.77 -1.23 -1.50
C VAL A 222 8.37 0.20 -1.86
N CYS A 223 8.36 1.11 -0.87
CA CYS A 223 7.93 2.48 -1.10
C CYS A 223 8.86 3.24 -2.04
N TRP A 224 10.18 3.12 -1.89
CA TRP A 224 11.12 3.88 -2.72
C TRP A 224 11.22 3.31 -4.14
N ALA A 225 11.01 2.01 -4.33
CA ALA A 225 10.86 1.45 -5.67
C ALA A 225 9.61 2.04 -6.36
N ASN A 226 8.49 2.17 -5.63
CA ASN A 226 7.31 2.88 -6.14
C ASN A 226 7.68 4.32 -6.52
N ASP A 227 8.35 5.08 -5.66
CA ASP A 227 8.76 6.47 -5.95
C ASP A 227 9.63 6.57 -7.22
N VAL A 228 10.49 5.58 -7.49
CA VAL A 228 11.33 5.55 -8.70
C VAL A 228 10.48 5.34 -9.96
N TYR A 229 9.54 4.40 -9.95
CA TYR A 229 8.67 4.13 -11.11
C TYR A 229 7.59 5.19 -11.31
N SER A 230 7.02 5.72 -10.22
CA SER A 230 5.97 6.72 -10.27
C SER A 230 6.48 8.14 -10.51
N TYR A 231 7.81 8.36 -10.43
CA TYR A 231 8.42 9.67 -10.48
C TYR A 231 7.95 10.56 -11.64
N GLU A 232 7.90 10.03 -12.86
CA GLU A 232 7.53 10.83 -14.03
C GLU A 232 6.08 11.29 -13.97
N LYS A 233 5.18 10.35 -13.63
CA LYS A 233 3.76 10.63 -13.40
C LYS A 233 3.60 11.70 -12.31
N GLU A 234 4.20 11.48 -11.15
CA GLU A 234 4.07 12.35 -9.98
C GLU A 234 4.65 13.75 -10.23
N GLN A 235 5.76 13.84 -10.97
CA GLN A 235 6.34 15.14 -11.35
C GLN A 235 5.38 15.95 -12.25
N VAL A 236 4.66 15.30 -13.17
CA VAL A 236 3.66 15.97 -14.01
C VAL A 236 2.48 16.47 -13.18
N LEU A 237 2.05 15.69 -12.19
CA LEU A 237 0.96 16.06 -11.27
C LEU A 237 1.40 17.07 -10.18
N GLY A 238 2.69 17.41 -10.11
CA GLY A 238 3.23 18.33 -9.11
C GLY A 238 3.29 17.74 -7.70
N GLU A 239 3.26 16.41 -7.57
CA GLU A 239 3.38 15.74 -6.27
C GLU A 239 4.82 15.87 -5.74
N ILE A 240 4.92 16.21 -4.46
CA ILE A 240 6.16 16.54 -3.75
C ILE A 240 6.62 15.40 -2.83
N HIS A 241 5.72 14.50 -2.47
CA HIS A 241 5.96 13.36 -1.57
C HIS A 241 6.58 12.18 -2.33
N ASN A 242 7.75 12.39 -2.92
CA ASN A 242 8.50 11.39 -3.67
C ASN A 242 10.01 11.50 -3.34
N LEU A 243 10.66 10.40 -2.96
CA LEU A 243 12.08 10.48 -2.55
C LEU A 243 13.01 11.00 -3.66
N VAL A 244 12.76 10.63 -4.92
CA VAL A 244 13.53 11.14 -6.07
C VAL A 244 13.33 12.65 -6.21
N HIS A 245 12.10 13.14 -6.05
CA HIS A 245 11.82 14.57 -6.02
C HIS A 245 12.61 15.30 -4.92
N LEU A 246 12.57 14.77 -3.70
CA LEU A 246 13.21 15.39 -2.54
C LEU A 246 14.74 15.41 -2.66
N VAL A 247 15.33 14.33 -3.17
CA VAL A 247 16.78 14.26 -3.44
C VAL A 247 17.19 15.32 -4.47
N ARG A 248 16.41 15.51 -5.54
CA ARG A 248 16.68 16.59 -6.50
C ARG A 248 16.59 17.96 -5.84
N HIS A 249 15.53 18.19 -5.07
CA HIS A 249 15.27 19.46 -4.43
C HIS A 249 16.37 19.84 -3.42
N HIS A 250 16.70 18.95 -2.49
CA HIS A 250 17.60 19.25 -1.37
C HIS A 250 19.08 19.10 -1.71
N ARG A 251 19.42 18.20 -2.64
CA ARG A 251 20.84 17.94 -3.03
C ARG A 251 21.25 18.64 -4.32
N GLY A 252 20.31 19.27 -5.02
CA GLY A 252 20.57 19.94 -6.30
C GLY A 252 20.89 18.98 -7.45
N TYR A 253 20.50 17.71 -7.34
CA TYR A 253 20.79 16.68 -8.34
C TYR A 253 19.92 16.84 -9.59
N GLY A 254 20.50 16.52 -10.75
CA GLY A 254 19.73 16.27 -11.96
C GLY A 254 18.85 15.02 -11.82
N LYS A 255 17.86 14.85 -12.71
CA LYS A 255 16.94 13.69 -12.66
C LYS A 255 17.68 12.35 -12.59
N GLN A 256 18.61 12.11 -13.52
CA GLN A 256 19.35 10.84 -13.57
C GLN A 256 20.17 10.61 -12.30
N GLN A 257 20.86 11.62 -11.80
CA GLN A 257 21.64 11.53 -10.56
C GLN A 257 20.78 11.22 -9.34
N ALA A 258 19.57 11.78 -9.27
CA ALA A 258 18.64 11.47 -8.18
C ALA A 258 18.07 10.05 -8.28
N LEU A 259 17.72 9.58 -9.48
CA LEU A 259 17.30 8.19 -9.70
C LEU A 259 18.41 7.21 -9.30
N GLU A 260 19.65 7.45 -9.74
CA GLU A 260 20.82 6.65 -9.38
C GLU A 260 21.07 6.66 -7.87
N HIS A 261 20.93 7.82 -7.22
CA HIS A 261 21.07 7.93 -5.78
C HIS A 261 20.02 7.10 -5.04
N VAL A 262 18.74 7.24 -5.38
CA VAL A 262 17.65 6.47 -4.74
C VAL A 262 17.80 4.97 -5.01
N CYS A 263 18.24 4.56 -6.20
CA CYS A 263 18.51 3.16 -6.50
C CYS A 263 19.70 2.58 -5.68
N ALA A 264 20.70 3.40 -5.36
CA ALA A 264 21.80 3.00 -4.47
C ALA A 264 21.33 2.86 -3.00
N GLU A 265 20.45 3.75 -2.53
CA GLU A 265 19.82 3.63 -1.20
C GLU A 265 18.91 2.40 -1.12
N LEU A 266 18.16 2.08 -2.19
CA LEU A 266 17.37 0.85 -2.33
C LEU A 266 18.24 -0.41 -2.17
N ALA A 267 19.42 -0.43 -2.80
CA ALA A 267 20.36 -1.53 -2.65
C ALA A 267 20.87 -1.65 -1.20
N THR A 268 21.11 -0.52 -0.55
CA THR A 268 21.56 -0.46 0.85
C THR A 268 20.49 -0.99 1.81
N GLU A 269 19.23 -0.59 1.65
CA GLU A 269 18.13 -1.12 2.46
C GLU A 269 17.87 -2.61 2.19
N THR A 270 18.10 -3.07 0.95
CA THR A 270 18.01 -4.52 0.63
C THR A 270 19.05 -5.33 1.39
N GLU A 271 20.31 -4.87 1.45
CA GLU A 271 21.36 -5.53 2.25
C GLU A 271 21.11 -5.42 3.76
N ARG A 272 20.53 -4.29 4.22
CA ARG A 272 20.08 -4.10 5.62
C ARG A 272 19.00 -5.11 6.00
N PHE A 273 18.04 -5.37 5.10
CA PHE A 273 17.03 -6.40 5.27
C PHE A 273 17.67 -7.80 5.39
N LEU A 274 18.53 -8.18 4.44
CA LEU A 274 19.17 -9.50 4.42
C LEU A 274 19.99 -9.77 5.68
N THR A 275 20.71 -8.76 6.16
CA THR A 275 21.50 -8.86 7.40
C THR A 275 20.57 -9.08 8.61
N ALA A 276 19.53 -8.25 8.74
CA ALA A 276 18.59 -8.35 9.86
C ALA A 276 17.79 -9.66 9.85
N GLU A 277 17.40 -10.15 8.67
CA GLU A 277 16.78 -11.45 8.46
C GLU A 277 17.67 -12.58 8.99
N ALA A 278 18.93 -12.62 8.55
CA ALA A 278 19.88 -13.64 8.96
C ALA A 278 20.14 -13.62 10.47
N GLU A 279 20.31 -12.44 11.06
CA GLU A 279 20.52 -12.27 12.50
C GLU A 279 19.29 -12.68 13.33
N LEU A 280 18.08 -12.38 12.84
CA LEU A 280 16.83 -12.74 13.53
C LEU A 280 16.64 -14.26 13.53
N LEU A 281 16.83 -14.92 12.40
CA LEU A 281 16.73 -16.38 12.29
C LEU A 281 17.79 -17.09 13.13
N ALA A 282 19.02 -16.56 13.17
CA ALA A 282 20.09 -17.12 14.01
C ALA A 282 19.81 -16.96 15.51
N ALA A 283 19.09 -15.91 15.91
CA ALA A 283 18.74 -15.66 17.30
C ALA A 283 17.56 -16.47 17.82
N TYR A 284 16.65 -16.86 16.92
CA TYR A 284 15.45 -17.61 17.24
C TYR A 284 15.29 -18.86 16.36
N PRO A 285 16.26 -19.79 16.34
CA PRO A 285 16.18 -21.00 15.53
C PRO A 285 14.97 -21.88 15.87
N GLN A 286 14.48 -21.80 17.11
CA GLN A 286 13.26 -22.48 17.55
C GLN A 286 11.96 -21.87 17.01
N LEU A 287 12.00 -20.64 16.48
CA LEU A 287 10.86 -19.93 15.90
C LEU A 287 10.92 -19.83 14.37
N THR A 288 11.90 -20.47 13.72
CA THR A 288 12.06 -20.44 12.26
C THR A 288 10.78 -20.86 11.52
N TRP A 289 10.01 -21.81 12.05
CA TRP A 289 8.74 -22.25 11.44
C TRP A 289 7.71 -21.12 11.27
N MET A 290 7.81 -20.06 12.05
CA MET A 290 6.92 -18.90 12.04
C MET A 290 7.60 -17.67 11.42
N LEU A 291 8.89 -17.46 11.70
CA LEU A 291 9.65 -16.35 11.17
C LEU A 291 9.86 -16.46 9.66
N GLU A 292 10.17 -17.66 9.16
CA GLU A 292 10.49 -17.88 7.75
C GLU A 292 9.31 -17.54 6.83
N PRO A 293 8.05 -17.97 7.08
CA PRO A 293 6.91 -17.53 6.28
C PRO A 293 6.71 -16.01 6.29
N TYR A 294 6.92 -15.34 7.43
CA TYR A 294 6.81 -13.88 7.50
C TYR A 294 7.85 -13.21 6.62
N LEU A 295 9.12 -13.57 6.82
CA LEU A 295 10.25 -13.00 6.10
C LEU A 295 10.16 -13.30 4.59
N ASP A 296 9.68 -14.48 4.18
CA ASP A 296 9.39 -14.79 2.78
C ASP A 296 8.27 -13.91 2.21
N GLY A 297 7.27 -13.54 3.02
CA GLY A 297 6.28 -12.53 2.67
C GLY A 297 6.91 -11.16 2.40
N MET A 298 7.82 -10.70 3.28
CA MET A 298 8.55 -9.44 3.08
C MET A 298 9.39 -9.47 1.78
N ARG A 299 10.10 -10.57 1.51
CA ARG A 299 10.84 -10.77 0.26
C ARG A 299 9.93 -10.72 -0.97
N SER A 300 8.77 -11.38 -0.87
CA SER A 300 7.76 -11.38 -1.95
C SER A 300 7.23 -10.00 -2.21
N TRP A 301 7.03 -9.19 -1.18
CA TRP A 301 6.65 -7.78 -1.33
C TRP A 301 7.72 -6.94 -2.02
N MET A 302 8.97 -7.03 -1.57
CA MET A 302 10.10 -6.32 -2.18
C MET A 302 10.24 -6.67 -3.68
N ARG A 303 10.05 -7.94 -4.04
CA ARG A 303 10.17 -8.40 -5.43
C ARG A 303 8.93 -8.16 -6.28
N GLY A 304 7.76 -8.54 -5.78
CA GLY A 304 6.50 -8.47 -6.51
C GLY A 304 6.08 -7.04 -6.81
N ASN A 305 6.34 -6.09 -5.90
CA ASN A 305 6.14 -4.66 -6.16
C ASN A 305 7.03 -4.15 -7.30
N LEU A 306 8.30 -4.55 -7.32
CA LEU A 306 9.24 -4.21 -8.39
C LEU A 306 8.76 -4.77 -9.74
N ASP A 307 8.39 -6.05 -9.78
CA ASP A 307 7.97 -6.72 -11.01
C ASP A 307 6.67 -6.13 -11.56
N TRP A 308 5.69 -5.84 -10.70
CA TRP A 308 4.44 -5.21 -11.11
C TRP A 308 4.66 -3.77 -11.58
N SER A 309 5.48 -2.99 -10.86
CA SER A 309 5.78 -1.59 -11.22
C SER A 309 6.46 -1.46 -12.58
N ARG A 310 7.26 -2.46 -13.00
CA ARG A 310 7.87 -2.54 -14.33
C ARG A 310 6.88 -2.80 -15.47
N GLN A 311 5.75 -3.43 -15.16
CA GLN A 311 4.80 -3.95 -16.16
C GLN A 311 3.49 -3.15 -16.20
N THR A 312 3.13 -2.48 -15.12
CA THR A 312 1.83 -1.81 -15.00
C THR A 312 1.75 -0.58 -15.91
N PRO A 313 0.64 -0.42 -16.67
CA PRO A 313 0.36 0.82 -17.39
C PRO A 313 0.23 2.03 -16.46
N ARG A 314 0.00 1.82 -15.15
CA ARG A 314 -0.20 2.89 -14.15
C ARG A 314 0.95 3.91 -14.12
N TYR A 315 2.18 3.48 -14.41
CA TYR A 315 3.37 4.34 -14.40
C TYR A 315 3.85 4.73 -15.80
N ASN A 316 3.13 4.34 -16.87
CA ASN A 316 3.50 4.68 -18.23
C ASN A 316 3.33 6.20 -18.48
N PRO A 317 4.42 6.94 -18.77
CA PRO A 317 4.36 8.39 -19.01
C PRO A 317 3.43 8.78 -20.16
N ALA A 318 3.31 7.91 -21.18
CA ALA A 318 2.46 8.13 -22.34
C ALA A 318 0.96 8.16 -21.99
N ASP A 319 0.60 7.53 -20.88
CA ASP A 319 -0.78 7.43 -20.41
C ASP A 319 -1.03 8.40 -19.23
N VAL A 320 -0.10 9.31 -18.90
CA VAL A 320 -0.23 10.24 -17.75
C VAL A 320 -1.32 11.29 -17.95
N SER A 321 -1.65 11.65 -19.20
CA SER A 321 -2.74 12.59 -19.49
C SER A 321 -4.11 12.11 -18.99
N GLN A 322 -4.29 10.80 -18.81
CA GLN A 322 -5.52 10.24 -18.24
C GLN A 322 -5.72 10.59 -16.75
N TYR A 323 -4.68 11.09 -16.08
CA TYR A 323 -4.73 11.52 -14.67
C TYR A 323 -5.06 13.02 -14.50
N GLU A 324 -5.10 13.80 -15.59
CA GLU A 324 -5.33 15.24 -15.52
C GLU A 324 -6.76 15.60 -15.07
N GLU A 325 -7.72 14.68 -15.22
CA GLU A 325 -9.10 14.87 -14.79
C GLU A 325 -9.58 13.74 -13.84
N PRO A 326 -9.16 13.75 -12.56
CA PRO A 326 -9.51 12.70 -11.59
C PRO A 326 -11.01 12.41 -11.48
N GLU A 327 -11.87 13.40 -11.64
CA GLU A 327 -13.34 13.25 -11.59
C GLU A 327 -13.89 12.24 -12.61
N GLN A 328 -13.17 12.04 -13.73
CA GLN A 328 -13.58 11.12 -14.79
C GLN A 328 -13.50 9.65 -14.36
N TYR A 329 -12.62 9.31 -13.41
CA TYR A 329 -12.40 7.93 -12.98
C TYR A 329 -12.56 7.68 -11.47
N LEU A 330 -12.48 8.72 -10.63
CA LEU A 330 -12.67 8.59 -9.18
C LEU A 330 -14.14 8.52 -8.79
N GLU A 331 -14.53 7.43 -8.15
CA GLU A 331 -15.90 7.23 -7.67
C GLU A 331 -16.18 8.09 -6.44
N ALA A 332 -17.03 9.12 -6.60
CA ALA A 332 -17.35 10.04 -5.51
C ALA A 332 -17.94 9.33 -4.27
N THR A 333 -18.51 8.14 -4.44
CA THR A 333 -19.09 7.31 -3.37
C THR A 333 -18.06 6.56 -2.53
N VAL A 334 -16.79 6.50 -2.93
CA VAL A 334 -15.76 5.75 -2.18
C VAL A 334 -15.57 6.37 -0.79
N LEU A 335 -15.26 7.66 -0.74
CA LEU A 335 -15.20 8.42 0.53
C LEU A 335 -16.43 9.32 0.75
N GLY A 336 -17.24 9.57 -0.27
CA GLY A 336 -18.45 10.38 -0.18
C GLY A 336 -19.71 9.55 -0.03
N LEU A 337 -20.85 10.23 0.06
CA LEU A 337 -22.16 9.59 0.00
C LEU A 337 -22.67 9.58 -1.43
N ALA A 338 -23.44 8.55 -1.79
CA ALA A 338 -24.20 8.54 -3.04
C ALA A 338 -25.14 9.75 -3.08
N GLN A 339 -25.00 10.60 -4.10
CA GLN A 339 -25.98 11.63 -4.41
C GLN A 339 -27.17 10.95 -5.08
N ASP A 340 -28.38 11.28 -4.61
CA ASP A 340 -29.64 10.74 -5.13
C ASP A 340 -29.93 11.13 -6.58
#